data_AF-X6JYE4-F1
#
_entry.id   AF-X6JYE4-F1
#
_cell.length_a   1.000
_cell.length_b   1.000
_cell.length_c   1.000
_cell.angle_alpha   90.00
_cell.angle_beta   90.00
_cell.angle_gamma   90.00
#
_symmetry.space_group_name_H-M   'P 1'
#
loop_
_entity.id
_entity.type
_entity.pdbx_description
1 polymer ?
#
loop_
_entity_poly.entity_id
_entity_poly.type
_entity_poly.pdbx_seq_one_letter_code
_entity_poly.pdbx_strand_id
1 'polypeptide(L)'
;MPALRAIYRAKDAEAGMQALEDFEAGYRGQRYPAITQSWRRNWSQVVPFFAYPESVRRIIYTTKAIEVLNSKLRRAVRTRGHFPSDDAAMKLL
;
A
#
# COMPACT_ATOMS: atom_id res chain seq x y z
N MET A 1 2.38 -10.40 2.22
CA MET A 1 1.88 -10.93 3.50
C MET A 1 0.37 -11.18 3.39
N PRO A 2 -0.10 -12.44 3.23
CA PRO A 2 -1.52 -12.74 3.09
C PRO A 2 -2.40 -12.23 4.24
N ALA A 3 -1.90 -12.25 5.48
CA ALA A 3 -2.64 -11.85 6.67
C ALA A 3 -3.01 -10.35 6.70
N LEU A 4 -2.18 -9.47 6.15
CA LEU A 4 -2.49 -8.02 6.07
C LEU A 4 -3.71 -7.72 5.18
N ARG A 5 -4.08 -8.66 4.30
CA ARG A 5 -5.26 -8.50 3.44
C ARG A 5 -6.55 -8.49 4.22
N ALA A 6 -6.59 -9.15 5.39
CA ALA A 6 -7.77 -9.17 6.24
C ALA A 6 -8.14 -7.75 6.70
N ILE A 7 -7.16 -6.88 6.93
CA ILE A 7 -7.35 -5.50 7.38
C ILE A 7 -8.12 -4.70 6.32
N TYR A 8 -7.58 -4.59 5.11
CA TYR A 8 -8.18 -3.75 4.06
C TYR A 8 -9.29 -4.46 3.25
N ARG A 9 -9.57 -5.73 3.51
CA ARG A 9 -10.74 -6.44 2.96
C ARG A 9 -11.89 -6.55 3.97
N ALA A 10 -11.71 -6.03 5.18
CA ALA A 10 -12.77 -5.99 6.16
C ALA A 10 -13.98 -5.19 5.66
N LYS A 11 -15.16 -5.53 6.20
CA LYS A 11 -16.43 -4.90 5.83
C LYS A 11 -16.43 -3.39 6.10
N ASP A 12 -15.88 -2.99 7.24
CA ASP A 12 -15.84 -1.64 7.79
C ASP A 12 -14.55 -1.43 8.60
N ALA A 13 -14.37 -0.21 9.11
CA ALA A 13 -13.18 0.16 9.87
C ALA A 13 -13.06 -0.57 11.21
N GLU A 14 -14.19 -0.89 11.87
CA GLU A 14 -14.17 -1.63 13.14
C GLU A 14 -13.63 -3.05 12.93
N ALA A 15 -14.17 -3.78 11.95
CA ALA A 15 -13.67 -5.09 11.56
C ALA A 15 -12.22 -5.02 11.05
N GLY A 16 -11.83 -3.92 10.39
CA GLY A 16 -10.45 -3.69 9.97
C GLY A 16 -9.48 -3.54 11.15
N MET A 17 -9.90 -2.84 12.22
CA MET A 17 -9.10 -2.70 13.44
C MET A 17 -8.97 -4.03 14.17
N GLN A 18 -10.06 -4.81 14.27
CA GLN A 18 -10.00 -6.16 14.85
C GLN A 18 -9.01 -7.05 14.08
N ALA A 19 -9.04 -7.02 12.75
CA ALA A 19 -8.09 -7.77 11.93
C ALA A 19 -6.63 -7.29 12.11
N LEU A 20 -6.41 -6.02 12.44
CA LEU A 20 -5.09 -5.49 12.76
C LEU A 20 -4.59 -6.00 14.13
N GLU A 21 -5.48 -6.08 15.12
CA GLU A 21 -5.21 -6.64 16.45
C GLU A 21 -4.89 -8.14 16.36
N ASP A 22 -5.67 -8.90 15.60
CA ASP A 22 -5.42 -10.32 15.37
C ASP A 22 -4.07 -10.55 14.68
N PHE A 23 -3.73 -9.68 13.70
CA PHE A 23 -2.42 -9.70 13.05
C PHE A 23 -1.28 -9.41 14.04
N GLU A 24 -1.48 -8.43 14.93
CA GLU A 24 -0.51 -8.03 15.96
C GLU A 24 -0.23 -9.17 16.95
N ALA A 25 -1.28 -9.86 17.40
CA ALA A 25 -1.17 -10.99 18.30
C ALA A 25 -0.49 -12.21 17.64
N GLY A 26 -0.60 -12.36 16.33
CA GLY A 26 -0.02 -13.48 15.58
C GLY A 26 1.51 -13.43 15.49
N TYR A 27 2.12 -14.58 15.18
CA TYR A 27 3.59 -14.73 15.03
C TYR A 27 4.24 -13.65 14.15
N ARG A 28 3.58 -13.26 13.05
CA ARG A 28 4.13 -12.24 12.14
C ARG A 28 4.03 -10.81 12.70
N GLY A 29 2.97 -10.50 13.45
CA GLY A 29 2.85 -9.21 14.14
C GLY A 29 3.94 -9.06 15.20
N GLN A 30 4.12 -10.10 16.02
CA GLN A 30 5.18 -10.15 17.02
C GLN A 30 6.59 -10.07 16.41
N ARG A 31 6.82 -10.74 15.27
CA ARG A 31 8.11 -10.69 14.56
C ARG A 31 8.38 -9.34 13.89
N TYR A 32 7.33 -8.60 13.50
CA TYR A 32 7.45 -7.34 12.76
C TYR A 32 6.55 -6.23 13.35
N PRO A 33 6.81 -5.80 14.59
CA PRO A 33 5.94 -4.86 15.31
C PRO A 33 5.85 -3.47 14.66
N ALA A 34 6.88 -3.08 13.89
CA ALA A 34 6.87 -1.82 13.14
C ALA A 34 5.72 -1.75 12.11
N ILE A 35 5.23 -2.91 11.62
CA ILE A 35 4.10 -2.97 10.70
C ILE A 35 2.84 -2.49 11.42
N THR A 36 2.49 -3.08 12.58
CA THR A 36 1.27 -2.73 13.32
C THR A 36 1.32 -1.30 13.82
N GLN A 37 2.48 -0.84 14.31
CA GLN A 37 2.69 0.54 14.71
C GLN A 37 2.43 1.53 13.57
N SER A 38 2.90 1.23 12.36
CA SER A 38 2.66 2.08 11.18
C SER A 38 1.18 2.14 10.81
N TRP A 39 0.47 1.01 10.84
CA TRP A 39 -0.97 0.97 10.61
C TRP A 39 -1.74 1.79 11.65
N ARG A 40 -1.43 1.63 12.94
CA ARG A 40 -2.09 2.38 14.02
C ARG A 40 -1.84 3.89 13.89
N ARG A 41 -0.60 4.30 13.61
CA ARG A 41 -0.23 5.71 13.41
C ARG A 41 -1.02 6.37 12.28
N ASN A 42 -1.24 5.65 11.19
CA ASN A 42 -1.89 6.17 9.99
C ASN A 42 -3.37 5.77 9.91
N TRP A 43 -3.96 5.21 10.97
CA TRP A 43 -5.27 4.58 10.90
C TRP A 43 -6.36 5.55 10.44
N SER A 44 -6.31 6.81 10.90
CA SER A 44 -7.24 7.85 10.47
C SER A 44 -7.23 8.11 8.96
N GLN A 45 -6.11 7.86 8.28
CA GLN A 45 -5.99 7.95 6.82
C GLN A 45 -6.53 6.71 6.11
N VAL A 46 -6.59 5.57 6.81
CA VAL A 46 -7.16 4.32 6.30
C VAL A 46 -8.68 4.31 6.45
N VAL A 47 -9.26 4.89 7.51
CA VAL A 47 -10.71 4.87 7.74
C VAL A 47 -11.55 5.28 6.50
N PRO A 48 -11.22 6.37 5.78
CA PRO A 48 -11.96 6.77 4.58
C PRO A 48 -12.01 5.70 3.48
N PHE A 49 -11.02 4.80 3.41
CA PHE A 49 -11.01 3.72 2.42
C PHE A 49 -12.21 2.78 2.56
N PHE A 50 -12.73 2.58 3.78
CA PHE A 50 -13.90 1.74 4.01
C PHE A 50 -15.23 2.37 3.57
N ALA A 51 -15.26 3.69 3.34
CA ALA A 51 -16.45 4.36 2.82
C ALA A 51 -16.72 4.03 1.34
N TYR A 52 -15.72 3.56 0.60
CA TYR A 52 -15.90 3.15 -0.79
C TYR A 52 -16.65 1.81 -0.90
N PRO A 53 -17.42 1.58 -1.98
CA PRO A 53 -17.93 0.25 -2.31
C PRO A 53 -16.80 -0.76 -2.55
N GLU A 54 -17.07 -2.05 -2.36
CA GLU A 54 -16.06 -3.12 -2.53
C GLU A 54 -15.39 -3.12 -3.92
N SER A 55 -16.18 -2.87 -4.97
CA SER A 55 -15.67 -2.78 -6.34
C SER A 55 -14.60 -1.68 -6.50
N VAL A 56 -14.80 -0.54 -5.85
CA VAL A 56 -13.86 0.59 -5.85
C VAL A 56 -12.66 0.28 -4.95
N ARG A 57 -12.88 -0.29 -3.76
CA ARG A 57 -11.79 -0.76 -2.87
C ARG A 57 -10.85 -1.71 -3.60
N ARG A 58 -11.40 -2.62 -4.42
CA ARG A 58 -10.63 -3.58 -5.21
C ARG A 58 -9.70 -2.92 -6.21
N ILE A 59 -10.13 -1.83 -6.84
CA ILE A 59 -9.29 -1.04 -7.74
C ILE A 59 -8.15 -0.41 -6.93
N ILE A 60 -8.47 0.21 -5.78
CA ILE A 60 -7.49 0.91 -4.93
C ILE A 60 -6.38 -0.02 -4.42
N TYR A 61 -6.71 -1.19 -3.86
CA TYR A 61 -5.69 -2.10 -3.34
C TYR A 61 -5.00 -2.95 -4.43
N THR A 62 -5.42 -2.85 -5.69
CA THR A 62 -4.74 -3.53 -6.79
C THR A 62 -3.53 -2.70 -7.21
N THR A 63 -2.35 -3.21 -6.90
CA THR A 63 -1.09 -2.51 -7.17
C THR A 63 -0.60 -2.67 -8.60
N LYS A 64 -1.19 -3.56 -9.42
CA LYS A 64 -0.67 -3.92 -10.76
C LYS A 64 -0.36 -2.71 -11.64
N ALA A 65 -1.26 -1.73 -11.74
CA ALA A 65 -1.05 -0.57 -12.59
C ALA A 65 0.13 0.28 -12.10
N ILE A 66 0.18 0.56 -10.80
CA ILE A 66 1.25 1.33 -10.15
C ILE A 66 2.58 0.57 -10.23
N GLU A 67 2.58 -0.75 -10.02
CA GLU A 67 3.76 -1.61 -10.13
C GLU A 67 4.32 -1.63 -11.55
N VAL A 68 3.46 -1.76 -12.56
CA VAL A 68 3.86 -1.71 -13.98
C VAL A 68 4.48 -0.36 -14.30
N LEU A 69 3.84 0.74 -13.88
CA LEU A 69 4.36 2.09 -14.07
C LEU A 69 5.73 2.26 -13.39
N ASN A 70 5.84 1.91 -12.11
CA ASN A 70 7.08 2.00 -11.34
C ASN A 70 8.19 1.11 -11.93
N SER A 71 7.85 -0.06 -12.47
CA SER A 71 8.80 -0.94 -13.15
C SER A 71 9.35 -0.31 -14.42
N LYS A 72 8.48 0.28 -15.25
CA LYS A 72 8.89 1.02 -16.46
C LYS A 72 9.79 2.20 -16.12
N LEU A 73 9.39 3.01 -15.15
CA LEU A 73 10.17 4.16 -14.67
C LEU A 73 11.57 3.73 -14.19
N ARG A 74 11.66 2.74 -13.29
CA ARG A 74 12.96 2.24 -12.79
C ARG A 74 13.85 1.73 -13.91
N ARG A 75 13.28 1.03 -14.90
CA ARG A 75 14.04 0.55 -16.06
C ARG A 75 14.59 1.72 -16.88
N ALA A 76 13.75 2.70 -17.18
CA ALA A 76 14.12 3.86 -17.99
C ALA A 76 15.21 4.71 -17.31
N VAL A 77 15.08 4.96 -16.00
CA VAL A 77 16.11 5.64 -15.19
C VAL A 77 17.42 4.85 -15.19
N ARG A 78 17.37 3.53 -14.95
CA ARG A 78 18.59 2.69 -14.92
C ARG A 78 19.33 2.71 -16.27
N THR A 79 18.62 2.78 -17.38
CA THR A 79 19.24 2.81 -18.71
C THR A 79 19.84 4.18 -19.05
N ARG A 80 19.22 5.30 -18.64
CA ARG A 80 19.71 6.66 -18.96
C ARG A 80 20.75 7.20 -17.97
N GLY A 81 20.75 6.75 -16.71
CA GLY A 81 21.70 7.23 -15.70
C GLY A 81 21.34 8.63 -15.18
N HIS A 82 22.24 9.60 -15.33
CA HIS A 82 22.02 10.99 -14.90
C HIS A 82 21.14 11.75 -15.88
N PHE A 83 20.33 12.68 -15.37
CA PHE A 83 19.60 13.65 -16.17
C PHE A 83 20.23 15.04 -15.99
N PRO A 84 20.44 15.80 -17.08
CA PRO A 84 21.05 17.13 -17.02
C PRO A 84 20.10 18.23 -16.53
N SER A 85 18.79 17.96 -16.49
CA SER A 85 17.76 18.88 -15.98
C SER A 85 16.46 18.14 -15.63
N ASP A 86 15.58 18.79 -14.86
CA ASP A 86 14.26 18.25 -14.53
C ASP A 86 13.38 18.05 -15.77
N ASP A 87 13.47 18.96 -16.75
CA ASP A 87 12.78 18.84 -18.04
C ASP A 87 13.21 17.58 -18.81
N ALA A 88 14.50 17.22 -18.74
CA ALA A 88 15.02 16.00 -19.36
C ALA A 88 14.50 14.74 -18.65
N ALA A 89 14.30 14.81 -17.33
CA ALA A 89 13.70 13.71 -16.56
C ALA A 89 12.20 13.57 -16.83
N MET A 90 11.46 14.67 -17.01
CA MET A 90 10.01 14.62 -17.26
C MET A 90 9.66 13.98 -18.62
N LYS A 91 10.53 14.15 -19.63
CA LYS A 91 10.41 13.52 -20.95
C LYS A 91 10.66 12.00 -20.97
N LEU A 92 10.83 11.37 -19.80
CA LEU A 92 11.04 9.93 -19.65
C LEU A 92 9.76 9.10 -19.76
N LEU A 93 8.61 9.73 -19.47
CA LEU A 93 7.27 9.15 -19.60
C LEU A 93 6.74 9.30 -21.03
#